data_AF-A0A286UN38-F1
#
_entry.id   AF-A0A286UN38-F1
#
_cell.length_a   1.000
_cell.length_b   1.000
_cell.length_c   1.000
_cell.angle_alpha   90.00
_cell.angle_beta   90.00
_cell.angle_gamma   90.00
#
_symmetry.space_group_name_H-M   'P 1'
#
loop_
_entity.id
_entity.type
_entity.pdbx_description
1 polymer ?
#
loop_
_entity_poly.entity_id
_entity_poly.type
_entity_poly.pdbx_seq_one_letter_code
_entity_poly.pdbx_strand_id
1 'polypeptide(L)'
;METGTLDGYMVGRIERVDDISEDLEEEAEKAIASLSSNENDNTQESTSSASPSSSTQQRSPSPPTTEELMAVCHAFVDQLRNGTAPWVVQRLNNTFGPMPSDVSSFSFWMAQVLPIDEHEKAKLLIIRSAKCRLRLVVHWIEQLNSNWWFSSGCSIN
;
A
#
# COMPACT_ATOMS: atom_id res chain seq x y z
N MET A 1 -19.08 -2.95 27.14
CA MET A 1 -19.58 -3.56 25.90
C MET A 1 -20.88 -4.27 26.24
N GLU A 2 -22.00 -3.80 25.74
CA GLU A 2 -23.31 -4.44 25.94
C GLU A 2 -23.45 -5.58 24.92
N THR A 3 -23.23 -6.81 25.36
CA THR A 3 -23.56 -8.01 24.58
C THR A 3 -24.98 -8.45 24.92
N GLY A 4 -25.85 -8.51 23.91
CA GLY A 4 -27.19 -9.05 24.08
C GLY A 4 -27.15 -10.58 24.02
N THR A 5 -28.05 -11.26 24.72
CA THR A 5 -28.36 -12.67 24.47
C THR A 5 -29.71 -12.76 23.77
N LEU A 6 -29.76 -13.50 22.66
CA LEU A 6 -30.98 -13.75 21.90
C LEU A 6 -31.04 -15.26 21.62
N ASP A 7 -32.12 -15.89 22.04
CA ASP A 7 -32.35 -17.35 21.96
C ASP A 7 -31.20 -18.22 22.52
N GLY A 8 -30.49 -17.72 23.54
CA GLY A 8 -29.34 -18.38 24.16
C GLY A 8 -28.00 -18.17 23.46
N TYR A 9 -27.98 -17.47 22.32
CA TYR A 9 -26.76 -17.11 21.60
C TYR A 9 -26.28 -15.70 21.97
N MET A 10 -24.97 -15.51 21.96
CA MET A 10 -24.35 -14.18 22.15
C MET A 10 -24.49 -13.36 20.87
N VAL A 11 -25.13 -12.19 20.98
CA VAL A 11 -25.31 -11.23 19.89
C VAL A 11 -24.37 -10.05 20.09
N GLY A 12 -23.47 -9.84 19.13
CA GLY A 12 -22.65 -8.64 19.00
C GLY A 12 -23.31 -7.60 18.11
N ARG A 13 -23.03 -6.31 18.34
CA ARG A 13 -23.34 -5.24 17.40
C ARG A 13 -22.33 -5.27 16.25
N ILE A 14 -22.82 -5.26 15.01
CA ILE A 14 -21.99 -5.14 13.80
C ILE A 14 -22.12 -3.71 13.28
N GLU A 15 -20.99 -3.06 13.05
CA GLU A 15 -20.87 -1.77 12.38
C GLU A 15 -20.00 -1.95 11.13
N ARG A 16 -20.34 -1.26 10.04
CA ARG A 16 -19.52 -1.28 8.83
C ARG A 16 -18.49 -0.16 8.91
N VAL A 17 -17.24 -0.49 8.62
CA VAL A 17 -16.17 0.48 8.45
C VAL A 17 -15.85 0.54 6.96
N ASP A 18 -16.39 1.56 6.29
CA ASP A 18 -16.08 1.84 4.90
C ASP A 18 -14.89 2.81 4.81
N ASP A 19 -14.23 2.86 3.64
CA ASP A 19 -13.08 3.73 3.38
C ASP A 19 -13.44 5.22 3.50
N ILE A 20 -12.44 6.07 3.76
CA ILE A 20 -12.55 7.50 3.49
C ILE A 20 -12.55 7.75 1.98
N SER A 21 -13.28 8.76 1.53
CA SER A 21 -13.35 9.10 0.11
C SER A 21 -12.05 9.75 -0.38
N GLU A 22 -11.78 9.61 -1.68
CA GLU A 22 -10.52 10.06 -2.31
C GLU A 22 -10.32 11.58 -2.19
N ASP A 23 -11.41 12.35 -2.25
CA ASP A 23 -11.42 13.80 -1.99
C ASP A 23 -10.97 14.16 -0.57
N LEU A 24 -11.41 13.39 0.44
CA LEU A 24 -11.05 13.59 1.84
C LEU A 24 -9.62 13.12 2.12
N GLU A 25 -9.15 12.07 1.45
CA GLU A 25 -7.75 11.63 1.48
C GLU A 25 -6.83 12.70 0.86
N GLU A 26 -7.18 13.24 -0.32
CA GLU A 26 -6.44 14.34 -0.95
C GLU A 26 -6.41 15.61 -0.08
N GLU A 27 -7.53 15.99 0.54
CA GLU A 27 -7.59 17.17 1.41
C GLU A 27 -6.72 16.99 2.66
N ALA A 28 -6.73 15.79 3.27
CA ALA A 28 -5.85 15.45 4.37
C ALA A 28 -4.37 15.48 3.98
N GLU A 29 -3.99 14.95 2.81
CA GLU A 29 -2.60 15.01 2.33
C GLU A 29 -2.16 16.46 2.04
N LYS A 30 -3.02 17.28 1.41
CA LYS A 30 -2.75 18.71 1.18
C LYS A 30 -2.57 19.47 2.49
N ALA A 31 -3.40 19.19 3.50
CA ALA A 31 -3.27 19.78 4.83
C ALA A 31 -1.92 19.40 5.48
N ILE A 32 -1.55 18.12 5.49
CA ILE A 32 -0.26 17.65 6.04
C ILE A 32 0.93 18.28 5.31
N ALA A 33 0.91 18.31 3.97
CA ALA A 33 1.99 18.91 3.18
C ALA A 33 2.13 20.43 3.43
N SER A 34 1.02 21.13 3.65
CA SER A 34 1.03 22.57 4.01
C SER A 34 1.65 22.83 5.39
N LEU A 35 1.44 21.92 6.36
CA LEU A 35 2.05 22.00 7.69
C LEU A 35 3.57 21.77 7.62
N SER A 36 4.01 20.73 6.91
CA SER A 36 5.45 20.43 6.75
C SER A 36 6.22 21.49 5.96
N SER A 37 5.54 22.32 5.17
CA SER A 37 6.18 23.42 4.42
C SER A 37 6.57 24.60 5.32
N ASN A 38 5.97 24.73 6.50
CA ASN A 38 6.16 25.89 7.39
C ASN A 38 7.32 25.74 8.40
N GLU A 39 7.93 24.56 8.54
CA GLU A 39 9.04 24.35 9.50
C GLU A 39 10.43 24.69 8.95
N ASN A 40 10.55 25.09 7.67
CA ASN A 40 11.84 25.29 7.01
C ASN A 40 12.26 26.76 6.77
N ASP A 41 11.46 27.75 7.20
CA ASP A 41 11.75 29.18 6.99
C ASP A 41 12.10 29.93 8.30
N ASN A 42 13.15 29.49 9.00
CA ASN A 42 13.76 30.33 10.04
C ASN A 42 15.24 29.98 10.36
N THR A 43 16.17 30.27 9.44
CA THR A 43 17.49 30.88 9.74
C THR A 43 18.41 30.91 8.50
N GLN A 44 18.60 32.10 7.91
CA GLN A 44 19.92 32.78 7.91
C GLN A 44 19.85 34.14 7.21
N GLU A 45 20.11 35.19 7.99
CA GLU A 45 20.27 36.54 7.50
C GLU A 45 21.69 36.74 6.92
N SER A 46 21.77 37.26 5.70
CA SER A 46 22.89 38.02 5.11
C SER A 46 24.34 37.52 5.28
N THR A 47 24.95 37.04 4.19
CA THR A 47 26.17 37.66 3.62
C THR A 47 26.29 37.40 2.11
N SER A 48 26.86 38.38 1.41
CA SER A 48 26.93 38.44 -0.06
C SER A 48 28.16 37.74 -0.65
N SER A 49 27.98 36.93 -1.70
CA SER A 49 28.96 36.83 -2.80
C SER A 49 28.35 36.16 -4.04
N ALA A 50 28.74 36.63 -5.23
CA ALA A 50 28.15 36.18 -6.49
C ALA A 50 28.85 34.93 -7.04
N SER A 51 28.07 33.96 -7.52
CA SER A 51 28.51 32.88 -8.43
C SER A 51 27.32 32.33 -9.20
N PRO A 52 27.43 32.08 -10.52
CA PRO A 52 26.32 31.57 -11.35
C PRO A 52 26.23 30.05 -11.23
N SER A 53 25.63 29.56 -10.15
CA SER A 53 25.37 28.13 -9.94
C SER A 53 24.28 27.65 -10.89
N SER A 54 24.61 26.72 -11.79
CA SER A 54 23.65 26.01 -12.63
C SER A 54 22.63 25.27 -11.74
N SER A 55 21.38 25.72 -11.77
CA SER A 55 20.27 25.18 -10.99
C SER A 55 19.80 23.84 -11.54
N THR A 56 20.58 22.78 -11.26
CA THR A 56 20.06 21.42 -11.26
C THR A 56 18.95 21.36 -10.23
N GLN A 57 17.70 21.50 -10.68
CA GLN A 57 16.53 21.32 -9.85
C GLN A 57 16.59 19.92 -9.25
N GLN A 58 16.90 19.83 -7.95
CA GLN A 58 16.58 18.64 -7.17
C GLN A 58 15.07 18.51 -7.21
N ARG A 59 14.58 17.67 -8.13
CA ARG A 59 13.20 17.19 -8.13
C ARG A 59 13.04 16.45 -6.81
N SER A 60 12.43 17.11 -5.84
CA SER A 60 11.94 16.46 -4.62
C SER A 60 11.10 15.27 -5.06
N PRO A 61 11.30 14.07 -4.48
CA PRO A 61 10.45 12.94 -4.80
C PRO A 61 9.04 13.30 -4.35
N SER A 62 8.16 13.58 -5.31
CA SER A 62 6.73 13.70 -5.05
C SER A 62 6.26 12.40 -4.38
N PRO A 63 5.37 12.47 -3.38
CA PRO A 63 4.82 11.26 -2.79
C PRO A 63 4.19 10.41 -3.90
N PRO A 64 4.41 9.08 -3.90
CA PRO A 64 3.94 8.24 -4.99
C PRO A 64 2.42 8.32 -5.12
N THR A 65 1.97 8.54 -6.35
CA THR A 65 0.56 8.61 -6.71
C THR A 65 -0.10 7.23 -6.59
N THR A 66 -1.43 7.20 -6.47
CA THR A 66 -2.19 5.96 -6.43
C THR A 66 -1.95 5.10 -7.68
N GLU A 67 -1.82 5.74 -8.85
CA GLU A 67 -1.51 5.08 -10.12
C GLU A 67 -0.12 4.43 -10.12
N GLU A 68 0.92 5.11 -9.63
CA GLU A 68 2.27 4.55 -9.53
C GLU A 68 2.31 3.35 -8.58
N LEU A 69 1.60 3.40 -7.45
CA LEU A 69 1.48 2.29 -6.51
C LEU A 69 0.75 1.08 -7.13
N MET A 70 -0.30 1.33 -7.94
CA MET A 70 -0.97 0.27 -8.70
C MET A 70 -0.04 -0.32 -9.78
N ALA A 71 0.75 0.51 -10.46
CA ALA A 71 1.70 0.06 -11.47
C ALA A 71 2.78 -0.87 -10.89
N VAL A 72 3.32 -0.57 -9.70
CA VAL A 72 4.25 -1.47 -8.98
C VAL A 72 3.56 -2.81 -8.66
N CYS A 73 2.31 -2.75 -8.17
CA CYS A 73 1.53 -3.95 -7.89
C CYS A 73 1.26 -4.81 -9.15
N HIS A 74 0.89 -4.20 -10.27
CA HIS A 74 0.68 -4.91 -11.53
C HIS A 74 1.98 -5.52 -12.08
N ALA A 75 3.09 -4.78 -12.04
CA ALA A 75 4.40 -5.28 -12.44
C ALA A 75 4.81 -6.53 -11.62
N PHE A 76 4.50 -6.55 -10.32
CA PHE A 76 4.71 -7.73 -9.47
C PHE A 76 3.81 -8.91 -9.88
N VAL A 77 2.52 -8.70 -10.17
CA VAL A 77 1.63 -9.77 -10.66
C VAL A 77 2.11 -10.36 -11.98
N ASP A 78 2.57 -9.53 -12.91
CA ASP A 78 3.12 -10.01 -14.18
C ASP A 78 4.48 -10.69 -14.00
N GLN A 79 5.33 -10.24 -13.07
CA GLN A 79 6.54 -10.97 -12.66
C GLN A 79 6.20 -12.36 -12.09
N LEU A 80 5.13 -12.50 -11.30
CA LEU A 80 4.63 -13.80 -10.81
C LEU A 80 4.10 -14.68 -11.95
N ARG A 81 3.41 -14.11 -12.93
CA ARG A 81 2.91 -14.83 -14.11
C ARG A 81 4.04 -15.35 -15.01
N ASN A 82 5.12 -14.59 -15.13
CA ASN A 82 6.21 -14.88 -16.06
C ASN A 82 7.37 -15.65 -15.42
N GLY A 83 7.59 -15.51 -14.10
CA GLY A 83 8.75 -16.06 -13.39
C GLY A 83 8.47 -17.27 -12.48
N THR A 84 7.21 -17.56 -12.16
CA THR A 84 6.86 -18.57 -11.14
C THR A 84 6.37 -19.89 -11.73
N ALA A 85 6.54 -20.98 -10.98
CA ALA A 85 6.06 -22.31 -11.34
C ALA A 85 4.54 -22.31 -11.69
N PRO A 86 4.10 -23.05 -12.73
CA PRO A 86 2.74 -22.92 -13.30
C PRO A 86 1.58 -23.07 -12.31
N TRP A 87 1.77 -23.84 -11.24
CA TRP A 87 0.76 -24.06 -10.20
C TRP A 87 0.41 -22.79 -9.42
N VAL A 88 1.34 -21.84 -9.26
CA VAL A 88 1.06 -20.55 -8.61
C VAL A 88 0.15 -19.71 -9.51
N VAL A 89 0.49 -19.59 -10.79
CA VAL A 89 -0.32 -18.84 -11.78
C VAL A 89 -1.72 -19.43 -11.92
N GLN A 90 -1.81 -20.77 -11.96
CA GLN A 90 -3.09 -21.48 -11.98
C GLN A 90 -3.90 -21.25 -10.70
N ARG A 91 -3.26 -21.26 -9.52
CA ARG A 91 -3.91 -20.95 -8.24
C ARG A 91 -4.37 -19.50 -8.18
N LEU A 92 -3.55 -18.54 -8.62
CA LEU A 92 -3.91 -17.12 -8.67
C LEU A 92 -5.20 -16.92 -9.48
N ASN A 93 -5.25 -17.47 -10.70
CA ASN A 93 -6.38 -17.32 -11.61
C ASN A 93 -7.63 -18.10 -11.17
N ASN A 94 -7.48 -19.20 -10.42
CA ASN A 94 -8.59 -20.04 -9.97
C ASN A 94 -9.15 -19.61 -8.59
N THR A 95 -8.30 -19.12 -7.68
CA THR A 95 -8.66 -18.84 -6.28
C THR A 95 -9.13 -17.39 -6.05
N PHE A 96 -8.53 -16.39 -6.71
CA PHE A 96 -8.77 -14.97 -6.38
C PHE A 96 -9.65 -14.24 -7.39
N GLY A 97 -10.11 -14.90 -8.46
CA GLY A 97 -11.00 -14.32 -9.47
C GLY A 97 -10.33 -13.24 -10.35
N PRO A 98 -11.12 -12.51 -11.15
CA PRO A 98 -10.60 -11.45 -12.01
C PRO A 98 -10.07 -10.27 -11.19
N MET A 99 -9.01 -9.64 -11.68
CA MET A 99 -8.34 -8.51 -11.02
C MET A 99 -9.30 -7.28 -10.95
N PRO A 100 -9.56 -6.71 -9.76
CA PRO A 100 -10.39 -5.51 -9.63
C PRO A 100 -9.75 -4.28 -10.29
N SER A 101 -10.58 -3.37 -10.79
CA SER A 101 -10.15 -2.07 -11.34
C SER A 101 -10.21 -0.93 -10.30
N ASP A 102 -10.93 -1.14 -9.21
CA ASP A 102 -11.09 -0.18 -8.11
C ASP A 102 -9.96 -0.34 -7.08
N VAL A 103 -9.39 0.77 -6.60
CA VAL A 103 -8.22 0.82 -5.70
C VAL A 103 -8.53 0.16 -4.35
N SER A 104 -9.72 0.41 -3.79
CA SER A 104 -10.14 -0.15 -2.51
C SER A 104 -10.26 -1.66 -2.57
N SER A 105 -10.84 -2.18 -3.64
CA SER A 105 -11.00 -3.61 -3.90
C SER A 105 -9.67 -4.28 -4.28
N PHE A 106 -8.85 -3.61 -5.08
CA PHE A 106 -7.57 -4.11 -5.58
C PHE A 106 -6.54 -4.29 -4.45
N SER A 107 -6.46 -3.37 -3.49
CA SER A 107 -5.53 -3.48 -2.37
C SER A 107 -5.83 -4.69 -1.46
N PHE A 108 -7.11 -5.01 -1.21
CA PHE A 108 -7.48 -6.26 -0.52
C PHE A 108 -7.20 -7.51 -1.37
N TRP A 109 -7.52 -7.47 -2.67
CA TRP A 109 -7.23 -8.57 -3.60
C TRP A 109 -5.73 -8.89 -3.66
N MET A 110 -4.89 -7.85 -3.73
CA MET A 110 -3.43 -8.01 -3.72
C MET A 110 -2.94 -8.57 -2.38
N ALA A 111 -3.47 -8.12 -1.25
CA ALA A 111 -3.12 -8.71 0.05
C ALA A 111 -3.47 -10.21 0.14
N GLN A 112 -4.52 -10.68 -0.54
CA GLN A 112 -4.83 -12.11 -0.66
C GLN A 112 -3.83 -12.87 -1.54
N VAL A 113 -3.34 -12.23 -2.62
CA VAL A 113 -2.30 -12.76 -3.51
C VAL A 113 -0.94 -12.91 -2.81
N LEU A 114 -0.59 -12.02 -1.88
CA LEU A 114 0.71 -12.05 -1.20
C LEU A 114 0.84 -13.22 -0.20
N PRO A 115 1.95 -13.99 -0.24
CA PRO A 115 2.23 -15.09 0.69
C PRO A 115 2.77 -14.56 2.03
N ILE A 116 1.94 -13.82 2.74
CA ILE A 116 2.21 -13.19 4.04
C ILE A 116 1.29 -13.84 5.09
N ASP A 117 1.71 -13.81 6.36
CA ASP A 117 0.88 -14.27 7.48
C ASP A 117 -0.42 -13.45 7.63
N GLU A 118 -1.50 -14.11 8.01
CA GLU A 118 -2.82 -13.51 8.17
C GLU A 118 -2.85 -12.41 9.25
N HIS A 119 -1.98 -12.50 10.28
CA HIS A 119 -1.85 -11.47 11.30
C HIS A 119 -1.33 -10.13 10.74
N GLU A 120 -0.41 -10.18 9.77
CA GLU A 120 0.05 -8.97 9.08
C GLU A 120 -1.04 -8.43 8.16
N LYS A 121 -1.78 -9.30 7.46
CA LYS A 121 -2.94 -8.90 6.64
C LYS A 121 -4.04 -8.25 7.47
N ALA A 122 -4.25 -8.68 8.72
CA ALA A 122 -5.20 -8.06 9.63
C ALA A 122 -4.88 -6.57 9.94
N LYS A 123 -3.62 -6.13 9.83
CA LYS A 123 -3.25 -4.71 9.94
C LYS A 123 -3.88 -3.87 8.83
N LEU A 124 -4.07 -4.45 7.65
CA LEU A 124 -4.71 -3.81 6.51
C LEU A 124 -6.18 -3.47 6.79
N LEU A 125 -6.88 -4.27 7.60
CA LEU A 125 -8.29 -4.05 8.00
C LEU A 125 -8.48 -2.84 8.91
N ILE A 126 -7.42 -2.38 9.58
CA ILE A 126 -7.44 -1.19 10.45
C ILE A 126 -7.31 0.09 9.63
N ILE A 127 -6.70 0.02 8.44
CA ILE A 127 -6.39 1.19 7.60
C ILE A 127 -7.62 1.54 6.76
N ARG A 128 -8.17 2.74 7.00
CA ARG A 128 -9.39 3.24 6.36
C ARG A 128 -9.18 4.01 5.05
N SER A 129 -7.96 4.08 4.51
CA SER A 129 -7.72 4.70 3.20
C SER A 129 -7.11 3.70 2.22
N ALA A 130 -7.58 3.74 0.98
CA ALA A 130 -7.15 2.83 -0.07
C ALA A 130 -5.68 3.05 -0.43
N LYS A 131 -5.22 4.32 -0.52
CA LYS A 131 -3.82 4.61 -0.85
C LYS A 131 -2.87 4.20 0.27
N CYS A 132 -3.22 4.40 1.54
CA CYS A 132 -2.38 3.92 2.66
C CYS A 132 -2.32 2.39 2.72
N ARG A 133 -3.44 1.69 2.46
CA ARG A 133 -3.45 0.22 2.30
C ARG A 133 -2.51 -0.21 1.17
N LEU A 134 -2.58 0.47 0.02
CA LEU A 134 -1.74 0.15 -1.13
C LEU A 134 -0.24 0.45 -0.89
N ARG A 135 0.10 1.50 -0.14
CA ARG A 135 1.49 1.79 0.29
C ARG A 135 2.06 0.69 1.18
N LEU A 136 1.26 0.15 2.11
CA LEU A 136 1.67 -0.98 2.96
C LEU A 136 1.87 -2.26 2.12
N VAL A 137 0.96 -2.52 1.16
CA VAL A 137 1.07 -3.62 0.19
C VAL A 137 2.33 -3.51 -0.67
N VAL A 138 2.66 -2.32 -1.17
CA VAL A 138 3.91 -2.07 -1.93
C VAL A 138 5.14 -2.29 -1.06
N HIS A 139 5.15 -1.81 0.19
CA HIS A 139 6.25 -2.07 1.11
C HIS A 139 6.46 -3.57 1.38
N TRP A 140 5.37 -4.34 1.53
CA TRP A 140 5.45 -5.79 1.62
C TRP A 140 5.95 -6.45 0.33
N ILE A 141 5.56 -5.95 -0.86
CA ILE A 141 6.08 -6.43 -2.15
C ILE A 141 7.60 -6.21 -2.24
N GLU A 142 8.09 -5.02 -1.89
CA GLU A 142 9.51 -4.70 -1.85
C GLU A 142 10.26 -5.61 -0.85
N GLN A 143 9.67 -5.84 0.32
CA GLN A 143 10.22 -6.73 1.34
C GLN A 143 10.25 -8.20 0.86
N LEU A 144 9.20 -8.69 0.21
CA LEU A 144 9.15 -10.04 -0.37
C LEU A 144 10.14 -10.22 -1.52
N ASN A 145 10.32 -9.21 -2.37
CA ASN A 145 11.32 -9.18 -3.43
C ASN A 145 12.74 -9.16 -2.87
N SER A 146 12.93 -8.56 -1.69
CA SER A 146 14.21 -8.53 -0.97
C SER A 146 14.51 -9.81 -0.18
N ASN A 147 13.49 -10.57 0.23
CA ASN A 147 13.61 -11.57 1.29
C ASN A 147 13.18 -13.01 0.89
N TRP A 148 12.33 -13.22 -0.13
CA TRP A 148 11.95 -14.57 -0.60
C TRP A 148 11.99 -14.74 -2.14
N TRP A 149 10.88 -15.15 -2.75
CA TRP A 149 10.83 -16.34 -3.62
C TRP A 149 11.93 -17.40 -3.30
N PHE A 150 12.18 -17.63 -1.99
CA PHE A 150 13.44 -18.08 -1.37
C PHE A 150 14.38 -18.78 -2.35
N SER A 151 15.17 -17.97 -3.05
CA SER A 151 16.22 -18.44 -3.95
C SER A 151 15.79 -19.60 -4.86
N SER A 152 14.82 -19.35 -5.75
CA SER A 152 14.56 -20.15 -6.96
C SER A 152 14.16 -21.63 -6.81
N GLY A 153 13.96 -22.19 -5.61
CA GLY A 153 13.40 -23.53 -5.51
C GLY A 153 13.41 -24.19 -4.13
N CYS A 154 12.34 -24.94 -3.86
CA CYS A 154 12.36 -25.97 -2.82
C CYS A 154 13.21 -27.15 -3.33
N SER A 155 14.49 -27.16 -2.99
CA SER A 155 15.35 -28.34 -3.12
C SER A 155 14.90 -29.39 -2.10
N ILE A 156 13.96 -30.24 -2.49
CA ILE A 156 13.61 -31.45 -1.74
C ILE A 156 14.81 -32.40 -1.84
N ASN A 157 15.40 -32.74 -0.69
CA ASN A 157 16.51 -33.68 -0.55
C ASN A 157 16.28 -34.57 0.68
#